data_AF-A0A2K1IQC7-F1
#
_entry.id   AF-A0A2K1IQC7-F1
#
_cell.length_a   1.000
_cell.length_b   1.000
_cell.length_c   1.000
_cell.angle_alpha   90.00
_cell.angle_beta   90.00
_cell.angle_gamma   90.00
#
_symmetry.space_group_name_H-M   'P 1'
#
loop_
_entity.id
_entity.type
_entity.pdbx_description
1 polymer ?
#
loop_
_entity_poly.entity_id
_entity_poly.type
_entity_poly.pdbx_seq_one_letter_code
_entity_poly.pdbx_strand_id
1 'polypeptide(L)'
;MTSILIIGATFKSSNELKQAIAQVAIGKHYKIDITKSNQTRYIVKYCNNDFKWRLHASQSELASSNEFVIKTLVSKHTCIG
;
A
#
# COMPACT_ATOMS: atom_id res chain seq x y z
N MET A 1 -3.32 -7.31 15.59
CA MET A 1 -3.80 -5.97 15.19
C MET A 1 -3.91 -5.94 13.68
N THR A 2 -5.11 -5.79 13.14
CA THR A 2 -5.37 -5.66 11.71
C THR A 2 -4.99 -4.24 11.28
N SER A 3 -3.84 -4.07 10.64
CA SER A 3 -3.42 -2.76 10.14
C SER A 3 -4.35 -2.32 9.00
N ILE A 4 -5.05 -1.21 9.21
CA ILE A 4 -6.00 -0.67 8.24
C ILE A 4 -5.22 0.16 7.20
N LEU A 5 -5.30 -0.25 5.93
CA LEU A 5 -4.76 0.54 4.82
C LEU A 5 -5.78 1.62 4.43
N ILE A 6 -5.57 2.85 4.90
CA ILE A 6 -6.34 4.05 4.52
C ILE A 6 -5.39 5.18 4.15
N ILE A 7 -5.87 6.13 3.35
CA ILE A 7 -5.11 7.35 3.04
C ILE A 7 -4.84 8.09 4.35
N GLY A 8 -3.59 8.53 4.55
CA GLY A 8 -3.13 9.18 5.78
C GLY A 8 -2.65 8.23 6.88
N ALA A 9 -2.82 6.90 6.73
CA ALA A 9 -2.23 5.97 7.69
C ALA A 9 -0.70 6.06 7.67
N THR A 10 -0.11 6.09 8.86
CA THR A 10 1.33 6.17 9.07
C THR A 10 1.89 4.83 9.56
N PHE A 11 3.10 4.51 9.12
CA PHE A 11 3.82 3.28 9.46
C PHE A 11 5.23 3.65 9.87
N LYS A 12 5.73 3.10 10.97
CA LYS A 12 7.06 3.46 11.51
C LYS A 12 8.21 3.01 10.63
N SER A 13 7.96 2.05 9.74
CA SER A 13 8.97 1.53 8.83
C SER A 13 8.35 0.99 7.54
N SER A 14 9.19 0.86 6.51
CA SER A 14 8.81 0.18 5.26
C SER A 14 8.44 -1.29 5.49
N ASN A 15 9.01 -1.94 6.51
CA ASN A 15 8.70 -3.32 6.84
C ASN A 15 7.30 -3.46 7.43
N GLU A 16 6.90 -2.55 8.32
CA GLU A 16 5.56 -2.51 8.89
C GLU A 16 4.49 -2.25 7.81
N LEU A 17 4.78 -1.33 6.89
CA LEU A 17 3.94 -1.08 5.72
C LEU A 17 3.80 -2.34 4.83
N LYS A 18 4.92 -3.01 4.53
CA LYS A 18 4.92 -4.27 3.75
C LYS A 18 4.09 -5.36 4.42
N GLN A 19 4.23 -5.53 5.73
CA GLN A 19 3.46 -6.50 6.50
C GLN A 19 1.96 -6.17 6.49
N ALA A 20 1.58 -4.91 6.68
CA ALA A 20 0.19 -4.47 6.59
C ALA A 20 -0.41 -4.76 5.21
N ILE A 21 0.34 -4.50 4.14
CA ILE A 21 -0.07 -4.78 2.76
C ILE A 21 -0.21 -6.28 2.51
N ALA A 22 0.74 -7.08 2.98
CA ALA A 22 0.68 -8.53 2.88
C ALA A 22 -0.52 -9.12 3.64
N GLN A 23 -0.81 -8.63 4.85
CA GLN A 23 -1.96 -9.08 5.63
C GLN A 23 -3.30 -8.79 4.94
N VAL A 24 -3.45 -7.59 4.36
CA VAL A 24 -4.65 -7.25 3.57
C VAL A 24 -4.71 -8.10 2.30
N ALA A 25 -3.58 -8.34 1.64
CA ALA A 25 -3.52 -9.18 0.46
C ALA A 25 -3.94 -10.62 0.78
N ILE A 26 -3.42 -11.21 1.86
CA ILE A 26 -3.80 -12.55 2.33
C ILE A 26 -5.30 -12.60 2.67
N GLY A 27 -5.79 -11.66 3.48
CA GLY A 27 -7.18 -11.63 3.92
C GLY A 27 -8.18 -11.42 2.78
N LYS A 28 -7.75 -10.84 1.66
CA LYS A 28 -8.58 -10.66 0.47
C LYS A 28 -8.27 -11.66 -0.66
N HIS A 29 -7.36 -12.61 -0.45
CA HIS A 29 -6.87 -13.54 -1.47
C HIS A 29 -6.32 -12.85 -2.72
N TYR A 30 -5.58 -11.77 -2.52
CA TYR A 30 -5.00 -10.97 -3.59
C TYR A 30 -3.52 -11.32 -3.83
N LYS A 31 -3.16 -11.61 -5.08
CA LYS A 31 -1.78 -11.59 -5.58
C LYS A 31 -1.28 -10.14 -5.81
N ILE A 32 -0.47 -9.66 -4.88
CA ILE A 32 0.20 -8.36 -4.99
C ILE A 32 1.49 -8.48 -5.82
N ASP A 33 1.79 -7.43 -6.57
CA ASP A 33 3.07 -7.22 -7.25
C ASP A 33 3.69 -5.88 -6.81
N ILE A 34 4.94 -5.95 -6.36
CA ILE A 34 5.67 -4.78 -5.84
C ILE A 34 6.39 -4.13 -7.01
N THR A 35 5.73 -3.16 -7.64
CA THR A 35 6.28 -2.50 -8.83
C THR A 35 7.50 -1.62 -8.51
N LYS A 36 7.50 -0.93 -7.36
CA LYS A 36 8.66 -0.13 -6.90
C LYS A 36 8.70 -0.10 -5.37
N SER A 37 9.86 -0.38 -4.81
CA SER A 37 10.14 -0.28 -3.37
C SER A 37 11.51 0.34 -3.19
N ASN A 38 11.58 1.65 -2.92
CA ASN A 38 12.81 2.32 -2.54
C ASN A 38 12.66 2.92 -1.12
N GLN A 39 13.73 3.52 -0.59
CA GLN A 39 13.74 4.08 0.77
C GLN A 39 12.67 5.16 1.00
N THR A 40 12.14 5.80 -0.05
CA THR A 40 11.24 6.95 0.09
C THR A 40 9.86 6.73 -0.52
N ARG A 41 9.65 5.66 -1.28
CA ARG A 41 8.44 5.37 -2.06
C ARG A 41 8.18 3.87 -2.14
N TYR A 42 6.94 3.50 -1.87
CA TYR A 42 6.45 2.14 -1.99
C TYR A 42 5.19 2.14 -2.88
N ILE A 43 5.28 1.46 -4.02
CA ILE A 43 4.21 1.33 -5.01
C ILE A 43 3.90 -0.14 -5.18
N VAL A 44 2.67 -0.51 -4.83
CA VAL A 44 2.14 -1.86 -5.02
C VAL A 44 0.96 -1.81 -5.96
N LYS A 45 0.92 -2.79 -6.87
CA LYS A 45 -0.20 -3.03 -7.78
C LYS A 45 -0.71 -4.45 -7.59
N TYR A 46 -1.96 -4.67 -7.93
CA TYR A 46 -2.52 -6.01 -8.04
C TYR A 46 -2.38 -6.54 -9.48
N CYS A 47 -2.07 -7.83 -9.61
CA CYS A 47 -1.96 -8.52 -10.90
C CYS A 47 -3.20 -9.38 -11.15
N ASN A 48 -4.30 -8.77 -11.57
CA ASN A 48 -5.38 -9.45 -12.27
C ASN A 48 -5.99 -8.49 -13.28
N ASN A 49 -6.46 -9.02 -14.41
CA ASN A 49 -6.84 -8.23 -15.59
C ASN A 49 -7.92 -7.17 -15.32
N ASP A 50 -8.75 -7.38 -14.30
CA ASP A 50 -9.95 -6.56 -14.07
C ASP A 50 -9.88 -5.63 -12.84
N PHE A 51 -8.76 -5.64 -12.10
CA PHE A 51 -8.70 -4.94 -10.81
C PHE A 51 -7.51 -3.99 -10.67
N LYS A 52 -7.82 -2.69 -10.62
CA LYS A 52 -6.82 -1.60 -10.53
C LYS A 52 -6.56 -1.19 -9.08
N TRP A 53 -6.24 -2.15 -8.20
CA TRP A 53 -5.79 -1.78 -6.86
C TRP A 53 -4.38 -1.21 -6.92
N ARG A 54 -4.21 -0.02 -6.36
CA ARG A 54 -2.92 0.67 -6.30
C ARG A 54 -2.74 1.33 -4.95
N LEU A 55 -1.59 1.09 -4.32
CA LEU A 55 -1.19 1.80 -3.12
C LEU A 55 0.12 2.54 -3.40
N HIS A 56 0.11 3.83 -3.05
CA HIS A 56 1.30 4.65 -3.01
C HIS A 56 1.50 5.16 -1.59
N ALA A 57 2.63 4.77 -1.00
CA ALA A 57 3.12 5.33 0.23
C ALA A 57 4.46 6.02 -0.01
N SER A 58 4.68 7.13 0.68
CA SER A 58 5.99 7.78 0.70
C SER A 58 6.42 8.05 2.12
N GLN A 59 7.70 8.31 2.31
CA GLN A 59 8.18 8.83 3.59
C GLN A 59 7.45 10.13 3.93
N SER A 60 7.17 10.32 5.21
CA SER A 60 6.57 11.53 5.76
C SER A 60 7.48 12.73 5.50
N GLU A 61 6.87 13.87 5.20
CA GLU A 61 7.59 15.13 4.97
C GLU A 61 7.90 15.86 6.30
N LEU A 62 7.46 15.31 7.44
CA LEU A 62 7.88 15.82 8.74
C LEU A 62 9.37 15.54 8.94
N ALA A 63 10.13 16.62 9.16
CA ALA A 63 11.60 16.68 9.21
C ALA A 63 12.28 15.72 10.22
N SER A 64 11.53 15.04 11.08
CA SER A 64 12.04 14.13 12.11
C SER A 64 11.50 12.70 12.03
N SER A 65 10.66 12.36 11.04
CA SER A 65 9.95 11.07 11.00
C SER A 65 10.42 10.19 9.84
N ASN A 66 10.90 8.98 10.17
CA ASN A 66 11.17 7.90 9.21
C ASN A 66 9.90 7.11 8.84
N GLU A 67 8.74 7.72 9.07
CA GLU A 67 7.46 7.06 8.90
C GLU A 67 7.05 7.09 7.43
N PHE A 68 6.32 6.08 7.01
CA PHE A 68 5.69 6.02 5.70
C PHE A 68 4.22 6.37 5.84
N VAL A 69 3.75 7.26 4.98
CA VAL A 69 2.34 7.67 4.92
C VAL A 69 1.73 7.17 3.63
N ILE A 70 0.57 6.54 3.70
CA ILE A 70 -0.21 6.19 2.51
C ILE A 70 -0.76 7.49 1.91
N LYS A 71 -0.21 7.92 0.77
CA LYS A 71 -0.66 9.10 0.02
C LYS A 71 -1.79 8.76 -0.96
N THR A 72 -1.83 7.53 -1.46
CA THR A 72 -2.85 7.11 -2.41
C THR A 72 -3.26 5.68 -2.16
N LEU A 73 -4.56 5.45 -2.12
CA LEU A 73 -5.17 4.12 -2.11
C LEU A 73 -6.29 4.10 -3.14
N VAL A 74 -6.07 3.40 -4.23
CA VAL A 74 -7.11 3.09 -5.22
C VAL A 74 -7.62 1.70 -4.90
N SER A 75 -8.85 1.62 -4.39
CA SER A 75 -9.54 0.36 -4.12
C SER A 75 -10.71 0.08 -5.07
N LYS A 76 -10.91 0.94 -6.08
CA LYS A 76 -12.03 0.81 -7.02
C LYS A 76 -11.91 -0.46 -7.86
N HIS A 77 -12.95 -1.30 -7.78
CA HIS A 77 -13.33 -2.21 -8.84
C HIS A 77 -13.88 -1.37 -9.99
N THR A 78 -13.06 -1.04 -10.99
CA THR A 78 -13.60 -0.64 -12.29
C THR A 78 -13.81 -1.91 -13.11
N CYS A 79 -14.71 -2.78 -12.64
CA CYS A 79 -15.29 -3.82 -13.49
C CYS A 79 -16.53 -3.16 -14.11
N ILE A 80 -16.38 -2.65 -15.33
CA ILE A 80 -17.52 -2.43 -16.23
C ILE A 80 -17.29 -3.42 -17.37
N GLY A 81 -18.15 -4.43 -17.46
CA GLY A 81 -18.22 -5.39 -18.57
C GLY A 81 -17.47 -6.68 -18.30
#